data_AF-A0A8T3U0E1-F1
#
_entry.id   AF-A0A8T3U0E1-F1
#
_cell.length_a   1.000
_cell.length_b   1.000
_cell.length_c   1.000
_cell.angle_alpha   90.00
_cell.angle_beta   90.00
_cell.angle_gamma   90.00
#
_symmetry.space_group_name_H-M   'P 1'
#
loop_
_entity.id
_entity.type
_entity.pdbx_description
1 polymer ?
#
loop_
_entity_poly.entity_id
_entity_poly.type
_entity_poly.pdbx_seq_one_letter_code
_entity_poly.pdbx_strand_id
1 'polypeptide(L)'
;MKKITKINITIILILSIIISYGSVIISMAAESELTLTPKPETNNIHLKWTGPQNSSYKVYQKKPGASAFETIGLTDFSNNATDEEVRVLNIYPQESNASAALLPGATPEAVAEIFKELPKVEVTYLDGTRETIQKSALLKVWMEGRNSKRGRNRNKF
;
A
#
# COMPACT_ATOMS: atom_id res chain seq x y z
N MET A 1 45.81 45.34 23.92
CA MET A 1 44.33 45.27 23.78
C MET A 1 43.89 44.49 22.53
N LYS A 2 44.31 44.83 21.30
CA LYS A 2 43.85 44.17 20.06
C LYS A 2 44.01 42.63 20.01
N LYS A 3 45.09 42.07 20.58
CA LYS A 3 45.32 40.60 20.62
C LYS A 3 44.36 39.87 21.58
N ILE A 4 44.09 40.46 22.76
CA ILE A 4 43.14 39.92 23.75
C ILE A 4 41.71 39.98 23.21
N THR A 5 41.34 41.07 22.54
CA THR A 5 40.03 41.19 21.88
C THR A 5 39.85 40.14 20.77
N LYS A 6 40.88 39.86 19.96
CA LYS A 6 40.84 38.79 18.96
C LYS A 6 40.66 37.40 19.59
N ILE A 7 41.40 37.10 20.65
CA ILE A 7 41.29 35.82 21.36
C ILE A 7 39.87 35.64 21.94
N ASN A 8 39.32 36.67 22.58
CA ASN A 8 37.95 36.63 23.11
C ASN A 8 36.90 36.41 22.01
N ILE A 9 37.02 37.12 20.88
CA ILE A 9 36.12 36.92 19.72
C ILE A 9 36.22 35.49 19.19
N THR A 10 37.43 34.94 19.10
CA THR A 10 37.65 33.58 18.59
C THR A 10 37.03 32.53 19.52
N ILE A 11 37.16 32.70 20.84
CA ILE A 11 36.57 31.80 21.85
C ILE A 11 35.04 31.82 21.77
N ILE A 12 34.43 33.01 21.66
CA ILE A 12 32.98 33.16 21.54
C ILE A 12 32.46 32.46 20.27
N LEU A 13 33.19 32.57 19.17
CA LEU A 13 32.82 31.96 17.89
C LEU A 13 32.94 30.43 17.92
N ILE A 14 33.93 29.88 18.63
CA ILE A 14 34.03 28.43 18.84
C ILE A 14 32.89 27.93 19.75
N LEU A 15 32.55 28.68 20.81
CA LEU A 15 31.44 28.32 21.71
C LEU A 15 30.09 28.31 20.99
N SER A 16 29.83 29.30 20.13
CA SER A 16 28.57 29.39 19.39
C SER A 16 28.39 28.24 18.40
N ILE A 17 29.50 27.81 17.76
CA ILE A 17 29.52 26.60 16.92
C ILE A 17 29.18 25.37 17.77
N ILE A 18 29.84 25.14 18.90
CA ILE A 18 29.58 23.97 19.75
C ILE A 18 28.13 23.93 20.22
N ILE A 19 27.55 25.07 20.63
CA ILE A 19 26.14 25.15 21.04
C ILE A 19 25.21 24.86 19.87
N SER A 20 25.47 25.42 18.68
CA SER A 20 24.63 25.21 17.49
C SER A 20 24.64 23.74 17.03
N TYR A 21 25.81 23.12 16.94
CA TYR A 21 25.92 21.71 16.53
C TYR A 21 25.47 20.74 17.65
N GLY A 22 25.74 21.04 18.92
CA GLY A 22 25.28 20.23 20.05
C GLY A 22 23.75 20.22 20.19
N SER A 23 23.10 21.37 19.95
CA SER A 23 21.63 21.47 19.97
C SER A 23 20.98 20.62 18.88
N VAL A 24 21.58 20.55 17.68
CA VAL A 24 21.09 19.70 16.57
C VAL A 24 21.18 18.22 16.93
N ILE A 25 22.26 17.78 17.58
CA ILE A 25 22.42 16.38 18.01
C ILE A 25 21.40 16.01 19.09
N ILE A 26 21.11 16.90 20.05
CA ILE A 26 20.09 16.68 21.09
C ILE A 26 18.68 16.69 20.48
N SER A 27 18.42 17.52 19.46
CA SER A 27 17.13 17.57 18.75
C SER A 27 16.87 16.30 17.92
N MET A 28 17.92 15.65 17.41
CA MET A 28 17.82 14.36 16.70
C MET A 28 17.58 13.19 17.65
N ALA A 29 17.88 13.35 18.93
CA ALA A 29 17.43 12.46 20.00
C ALA A 29 16.04 12.84 20.51
N ALA A 30 15.16 13.35 19.62
CA ALA A 30 13.74 13.57 19.91
C ALA A 30 13.17 12.30 20.53
N GLU A 31 12.96 12.37 21.84
CA GLU A 31 12.45 11.30 22.67
C GLU A 31 11.17 10.77 22.02
N SER A 32 11.18 9.50 21.65
CA SER A 32 9.99 8.86 21.08
C SER A 32 9.00 8.66 22.21
N GLU A 33 8.00 9.54 22.29
CA GLU A 33 6.94 9.45 23.29
C GLU A 33 5.86 8.53 22.76
N LEU A 34 5.42 7.56 23.56
CA LEU A 34 4.29 6.66 23.24
C LEU A 34 3.14 6.94 24.20
N THR A 35 1.98 7.24 23.62
CA THR A 35 0.72 7.46 24.36
C THR A 35 -0.29 6.38 24.02
N LEU A 36 -0.96 5.87 25.07
CA LEU A 36 -1.97 4.81 25.01
C LEU A 36 -3.29 5.38 25.54
N THR A 37 -4.32 5.41 24.70
CA THR A 37 -5.67 5.83 25.14
C THR A 37 -6.65 4.66 25.00
N PRO A 38 -7.12 4.06 26.11
CA PRO A 38 -8.12 3.01 26.06
C PRO A 38 -9.49 3.57 25.64
N LYS A 39 -10.20 2.85 24.77
CA LYS A 39 -11.58 3.11 24.38
C LYS A 39 -12.45 1.91 24.74
N PRO A 40 -12.96 1.85 25.99
CA PRO A 40 -13.71 0.70 26.45
C PRO A 40 -15.02 0.47 25.67
N GLU A 41 -15.65 1.53 25.17
CA GLU A 41 -16.91 1.47 24.41
C GLU A 41 -16.80 0.68 23.11
N THR A 42 -15.61 0.68 22.49
CA THR A 42 -15.34 -0.04 21.23
C THR A 42 -14.34 -1.17 21.40
N ASN A 43 -13.97 -1.50 22.64
CA ASN A 43 -12.98 -2.52 23.00
C ASN A 43 -11.64 -2.36 22.25
N ASN A 44 -11.20 -1.12 22.03
CA ASN A 44 -9.99 -0.78 21.26
C ASN A 44 -9.03 0.09 22.07
N ILE A 45 -7.76 0.14 21.67
CA ILE A 45 -6.73 1.04 22.23
C ILE A 45 -6.20 1.92 21.10
N HIS A 46 -6.17 3.23 21.33
CA HIS A 46 -5.52 4.18 20.44
C HIS A 46 -4.04 4.32 20.80
N LEU A 47 -3.17 4.09 19.82
CA LEU A 47 -1.73 4.26 19.91
C LEU A 47 -1.34 5.56 19.19
N LYS A 48 -0.59 6.43 19.84
CA LYS A 48 0.01 7.61 19.21
C LYS A 48 1.44 7.75 19.70
N TRP A 49 2.38 7.87 18.76
CA TRP A 49 3.79 8.05 19.08
C TRP A 49 4.41 9.21 18.32
N THR A 50 5.48 9.78 18.88
CA THR A 50 6.40 10.68 18.20
C THR A 50 7.70 9.95 17.88
N GLY A 51 8.48 10.48 16.93
CA GLY A 51 9.83 10.00 16.69
C GLY A 51 10.50 10.71 15.53
N PRO A 52 11.74 10.31 15.17
CA PRO A 52 12.51 10.97 14.15
C PRO A 52 11.81 11.04 12.79
N GLN A 53 12.03 12.14 12.06
CA GLN A 53 11.56 12.28 10.67
C GLN A 53 12.24 11.24 9.77
N ASN A 54 11.57 10.86 8.67
CA ASN A 54 12.03 9.83 7.71
C ASN A 54 12.25 8.43 8.32
N SER A 55 11.54 8.10 9.40
CA SER A 55 11.59 6.77 10.04
C SER A 55 10.30 6.00 9.81
N SER A 56 10.42 4.68 9.63
CA SER A 56 9.30 3.75 9.59
C SER A 56 9.24 2.97 10.90
N TYR A 57 8.03 2.80 11.43
CA TYR A 57 7.81 2.11 12.69
C TYR A 57 7.05 0.80 12.45
N LYS A 58 7.36 -0.23 13.24
CA LYS A 58 6.60 -1.48 13.30
C LYS A 58 6.00 -1.65 14.68
N VAL A 59 4.71 -1.99 14.73
CA VAL A 59 4.00 -2.22 15.98
C VAL A 59 3.84 -3.72 16.19
N TYR A 60 4.14 -4.16 17.41
CA TYR A 60 4.02 -5.55 17.82
C TYR A 60 3.10 -5.65 19.03
N GLN A 61 2.30 -6.71 19.09
CA GLN A 61 1.52 -7.08 20.27
C GLN A 61 1.99 -8.40 20.84
N LYS A 62 1.77 -8.57 22.14
CA LYS A 62 1.94 -9.83 22.84
C LYS A 62 0.60 -10.23 23.42
N LYS A 63 0.05 -11.35 22.95
CA LYS A 63 -1.20 -11.89 23.50
C LYS A 63 -0.97 -12.42 24.93
N PRO A 64 -1.99 -12.36 25.81
CA PRO A 64 -1.93 -13.01 27.11
C PRO A 64 -1.55 -14.48 26.96
N GLY A 65 -0.55 -14.95 27.72
CA GLY A 65 -0.06 -16.33 27.68
C GLY A 65 0.88 -16.68 26.52
N ALA A 66 1.14 -15.78 25.57
CA ALA A 66 2.09 -16.02 24.49
C ALA A 66 3.55 -15.80 24.96
N SER A 67 4.48 -16.60 24.42
CA SER A 67 5.92 -16.41 24.64
C SER A 67 6.57 -15.47 23.62
N ALA A 68 5.91 -15.24 22.47
CA ALA A 68 6.41 -14.42 21.37
C ALA A 68 5.51 -13.21 21.09
N PHE A 69 6.10 -12.20 20.44
CA PHE A 69 5.39 -11.05 19.88
C PHE A 69 4.90 -11.36 18.47
N GLU A 70 3.77 -10.79 18.09
CA GLU A 70 3.24 -10.83 16.73
C GLU A 70 3.07 -9.40 16.19
N THR A 71 3.28 -9.21 14.89
CA THR A 71 3.12 -7.90 14.24
C THR A 71 1.64 -7.54 14.19
N ILE A 72 1.30 -6.31 14.59
CA ILE A 72 -0.04 -5.76 14.32
C ILE A 72 -0.01 -5.21 12.90
N GLY A 73 -1.01 -5.57 12.08
CA GLY A 73 -1.16 -5.01 10.74
C GLY A 73 -1.23 -3.49 10.81
N LEU A 74 -0.15 -2.82 10.40
CA LEU A 74 -0.17 -1.41 10.07
C LEU A 74 -0.77 -1.33 8.68
N THR A 75 -2.04 -0.95 8.56
CA THR A 75 -2.52 -0.39 7.29
C THR A 75 -1.63 0.81 7.00
N ASP A 76 -0.90 0.76 5.89
CA ASP A 76 0.02 1.82 5.46
C ASP A 76 -0.74 3.16 5.44
N PHE A 77 -0.25 4.14 6.20
CA PHE A 77 -0.78 5.51 6.26
C PHE A 77 0.21 6.51 5.65
N SER A 78 1.03 6.11 4.66
CA SER A 78 1.80 7.10 3.92
C SER A 78 0.87 8.19 3.35
N ASN A 79 1.33 9.44 3.26
CA ASN A 79 0.54 10.53 2.64
C ASN A 79 0.22 10.25 1.15
N ASN A 80 0.81 9.22 0.55
CA ASN A 80 0.51 8.73 -0.79
C ASN A 80 -0.45 7.50 -0.78
N ALA A 81 -0.80 6.97 0.38
CA ALA A 81 -1.75 5.86 0.56
C ALA A 81 -3.21 6.35 0.63
N THR A 82 -3.52 7.47 -0.03
CA THR A 82 -4.90 7.83 -0.35
C THR A 82 -5.30 7.01 -1.56
N ASP A 83 -6.08 5.94 -1.35
CA ASP A 83 -6.64 5.03 -2.36
C ASP A 83 -5.78 3.83 -2.80
N GLU A 84 -5.09 3.14 -1.89
CA GLU A 84 -4.97 1.68 -2.09
C GLU A 84 -6.30 1.00 -1.74
N GLU A 85 -7.32 1.29 -2.56
CA GLU A 85 -8.40 0.34 -2.78
C GLU A 85 -7.71 -0.97 -3.17
N VAL A 86 -7.94 -2.04 -2.41
CA VAL A 86 -7.45 -3.37 -2.76
C VAL A 86 -8.09 -3.74 -4.10
N ARG A 87 -7.43 -3.40 -5.20
CA ARG A 87 -7.87 -3.74 -6.55
C ARG A 87 -7.58 -5.22 -6.76
N VAL A 88 -8.57 -6.04 -6.41
CA VAL A 88 -8.59 -7.43 -6.89
C VAL A 88 -8.74 -7.35 -8.40
N LEU A 89 -7.64 -7.54 -9.13
CA LEU A 89 -7.69 -7.70 -10.57
C LEU A 89 -8.37 -9.04 -10.84
N ASN A 90 -9.69 -9.03 -11.05
CA ASN A 90 -10.43 -10.20 -11.53
C ASN A 90 -9.98 -10.51 -12.96
N ILE A 91 -8.90 -11.28 -13.10
CA ILE A 91 -8.50 -11.85 -14.36
C ILE A 91 -9.30 -13.12 -14.59
N TYR A 92 -10.22 -13.07 -15.55
CA TYR A 92 -10.89 -14.27 -16.02
C TYR A 92 -9.99 -14.98 -17.03
N PRO A 93 -9.87 -16.32 -16.97
CA PRO A 93 -9.27 -17.11 -18.04
C PRO A 93 -9.92 -16.77 -19.38
N GLN A 94 -9.14 -16.33 -20.37
CA GLN A 94 -9.56 -15.98 -21.73
C GLN A 94 -8.58 -16.59 -22.74
N GLU A 95 -9.02 -16.99 -23.94
CA GLU A 95 -8.14 -17.57 -24.99
C GLU A 95 -6.98 -16.67 -25.36
N SER A 96 -7.19 -15.35 -25.31
CA SER A 96 -6.18 -14.34 -25.60
C SER A 96 -5.21 -14.08 -24.43
N ASN A 97 -5.45 -14.68 -23.26
CA ASN A 97 -4.66 -14.45 -22.06
C ASN A 97 -3.74 -15.63 -21.75
N ALA A 98 -2.49 -15.52 -22.21
CA ALA A 98 -1.45 -16.52 -22.02
C ALA A 98 -0.61 -16.28 -20.74
N SER A 99 -1.11 -15.53 -19.76
CA SER A 99 -0.31 -15.20 -18.58
C SER A 99 -0.04 -16.44 -17.70
N ALA A 100 1.23 -16.81 -17.58
CA ALA A 100 1.69 -17.89 -16.69
C ALA A 100 1.36 -17.64 -15.20
N ALA A 101 1.06 -16.39 -14.82
CA ALA A 101 0.60 -16.06 -13.46
C ALA A 101 -0.79 -16.66 -13.14
N LEU A 102 -1.57 -17.05 -14.16
CA LEU A 102 -2.90 -17.62 -13.97
C LEU A 102 -2.88 -19.10 -13.63
N LEU A 103 -1.79 -19.80 -13.98
CA LEU A 103 -1.58 -21.22 -13.70
C LEU A 103 -0.10 -21.44 -13.34
N PRO A 104 0.25 -21.41 -12.04
CA PRO A 104 1.62 -21.62 -11.58
C PRO A 104 2.16 -22.97 -12.03
N GLY A 105 3.29 -22.97 -12.73
CA GLY A 105 3.93 -24.19 -13.26
C GLY A 105 3.56 -24.55 -14.69
N ALA A 106 2.70 -23.78 -15.36
CA ALA A 106 2.41 -23.91 -16.80
C ALA A 106 3.18 -22.87 -17.63
N THR A 107 3.58 -23.24 -18.85
CA THR A 107 4.12 -22.27 -19.81
C THR A 107 2.99 -21.43 -20.42
N PRO A 108 3.26 -20.20 -20.89
CA PRO A 108 2.26 -19.35 -21.54
C PRO A 108 1.48 -20.05 -22.67
N GLU A 109 2.15 -20.89 -23.46
CA GLU A 109 1.54 -21.65 -24.55
C GLU A 109 0.55 -22.69 -24.02
N ALA A 110 0.91 -23.41 -22.96
CA ALA A 110 0.04 -24.39 -22.31
C ALA A 110 -1.18 -23.71 -21.66
N VAL A 111 -1.01 -22.53 -21.06
CA VAL A 111 -2.12 -21.73 -20.53
C VAL A 111 -3.10 -21.35 -21.64
N ALA A 112 -2.59 -20.88 -22.78
CA ALA A 112 -3.42 -20.50 -23.92
C ALA A 112 -4.19 -21.69 -24.52
N GLU A 113 -3.58 -22.87 -24.59
CA GLU A 113 -4.26 -24.08 -25.05
C GLU A 113 -5.37 -24.53 -24.10
N ILE A 114 -5.09 -24.58 -22.79
CA ILE A 114 -6.10 -24.92 -21.76
C ILE A 114 -7.28 -23.96 -21.83
N PHE A 115 -7.03 -22.67 -22.06
CA PHE A 115 -8.09 -21.69 -22.12
C PHE A 115 -8.91 -21.77 -23.41
N LYS A 116 -8.39 -22.29 -24.53
CA LYS A 116 -9.19 -22.56 -25.75
C LYS A 116 -10.24 -23.65 -25.54
N GLU A 117 -9.99 -24.59 -24.63
CA GLU A 117 -10.91 -25.69 -24.33
C GLU A 117 -12.09 -25.26 -23.44
N LEU A 118 -12.07 -24.02 -22.92
CA LEU A 118 -13.14 -23.54 -22.07
C LEU A 118 -14.47 -23.44 -22.85
N PRO A 119 -15.58 -23.95 -22.29
CA PRO A 119 -16.87 -23.91 -22.96
C PRO A 119 -17.30 -22.47 -23.23
N LYS A 120 -17.94 -22.26 -24.38
CA LYS A 120 -18.48 -20.97 -24.80
C LYS A 120 -19.99 -20.90 -24.57
N VAL A 121 -20.48 -19.69 -24.33
CA VAL A 121 -21.89 -19.40 -24.11
C VAL A 121 -22.28 -18.19 -24.96
N GLU A 122 -23.44 -18.26 -25.61
CA GLU A 122 -24.04 -17.10 -26.29
C GLU A 122 -24.80 -16.27 -25.24
N VAL A 123 -24.46 -14.99 -25.14
CA VAL A 123 -25.13 -14.03 -24.26
C VAL A 123 -25.90 -13.04 -25.10
N THR A 124 -27.15 -12.79 -24.74
CA THR A 124 -27.97 -11.71 -25.29
C THR A 124 -28.03 -10.58 -24.28
N TYR A 125 -27.60 -9.38 -24.68
CA TYR A 125 -27.66 -8.18 -23.86
C TYR A 125 -29.03 -7.50 -23.94
N LEU A 126 -29.27 -6.55 -23.04
CA LEU A 126 -30.53 -5.80 -22.98
C LEU A 126 -30.81 -4.96 -24.23
N ASP A 127 -29.78 -4.58 -24.98
CA ASP A 127 -29.90 -3.86 -26.26
C ASP A 127 -30.18 -4.79 -27.46
N GLY A 128 -30.35 -6.09 -27.22
CA GLY A 128 -30.59 -7.10 -28.23
C GLY A 128 -29.34 -7.61 -28.95
N THR A 129 -28.16 -7.07 -28.62
CA THR A 129 -26.90 -7.59 -29.17
C THR A 129 -26.59 -8.98 -28.62
N ARG A 130 -25.95 -9.81 -29.45
CA ARG A 130 -25.54 -11.16 -29.09
C ARG A 130 -24.05 -11.33 -29.26
N GLU A 131 -23.40 -11.92 -28.26
CA GLU A 131 -21.97 -12.22 -28.30
C GLU A 131 -21.72 -13.64 -27.78
N THR A 132 -20.79 -14.35 -28.41
CA THR A 132 -20.28 -15.62 -27.90
C THR A 132 -19.04 -15.33 -27.06
N ILE A 133 -19.10 -15.70 -25.78
CA ILE A 133 -18.01 -15.50 -24.83
C ILE A 133 -17.63 -16.82 -24.17
N GLN A 134 -16.47 -16.86 -23.51
CA GLN A 134 -16.14 -18.00 -22.66
C GLN A 134 -16.98 -17.99 -21.38
N LYS A 135 -17.36 -19.18 -20.90
CA LYS A 135 -18.16 -19.34 -19.67
C LYS A 135 -17.51 -18.68 -18.45
N SER A 136 -16.18 -18.63 -18.40
CA SER A 136 -15.39 -17.92 -17.39
C SER A 136 -15.70 -16.42 -17.32
N ALA A 137 -16.11 -15.78 -18.43
CA ALA A 137 -16.41 -14.35 -18.51
C ALA A 137 -17.86 -13.99 -18.11
N LEU A 138 -18.72 -14.96 -17.77
CA LEU A 138 -20.13 -14.67 -17.44
C LEU A 138 -20.28 -13.72 -16.26
N LEU A 139 -19.46 -13.87 -15.22
CA LEU A 139 -19.48 -12.98 -14.06
C LEU A 139 -19.11 -11.55 -14.45
N LYS A 140 -18.12 -11.39 -15.34
CA LYS A 140 -17.73 -10.09 -15.90
C LYS A 140 -18.92 -9.43 -16.61
N VAL A 141 -19.58 -10.16 -17.49
CA VAL A 141 -20.75 -9.67 -18.22
C VAL A 141 -21.89 -9.29 -17.29
N TRP A 142 -22.13 -10.04 -16.22
CA TRP A 142 -23.14 -9.70 -15.21
C TRP A 142 -22.81 -8.43 -14.44
N MET A 143 -21.54 -8.26 -14.02
CA MET A 143 -21.08 -7.06 -13.29
C MET A 143 -21.09 -5.81 -14.19
N GLU A 144 -20.54 -5.92 -15.40
CA GLU A 144 -20.42 -4.82 -16.36
C GLU A 144 -21.75 -4.48 -17.03
N GLY A 145 -22.63 -5.46 -17.23
CA GLY A 145 -23.98 -5.26 -17.78
C GLY A 145 -24.88 -4.41 -16.88
N ARG A 146 -24.64 -4.41 -15.55
CA ARG A 146 -25.35 -3.54 -14.59
C ARG A 146 -24.82 -2.10 -14.60
N ASN A 147 -23.53 -1.91 -14.87
CA ASN A 147 -22.87 -0.61 -14.96
C ASN A 147 -22.62 -0.24 -16.43
N SER A 148 -23.66 -0.33 -17.28
CA SER A 148 -23.60 0.11 -18.67
C SER A 148 -23.59 1.64 -18.77
N LYS A 149 -22.53 2.27 -18.29
CA LYS A 149 -22.02 3.53 -18.83
C LYS A 149 -20.81 3.21 -19.70
N ARG A 150 -20.99 2.35 -20.70
CA ARG A 150 -19.99 2.09 -21.74
C ARG A 150 -19.99 3.26 -22.72
N GLY A 151 -19.63 4.44 -22.22
CA GLY A 151 -19.42 5.64 -23.00
C GLY A 151 -18.05 5.58 -23.67
N ARG A 152 -18.08 5.37 -24.99
CA ARG A 152 -17.08 5.85 -25.98
C ARG A 152 -15.62 5.82 -25.52
N ASN A 153 -14.94 4.71 -25.71
CA ASN A 153 -13.56 4.71 -26.18
C ASN A 153 -13.31 3.41 -26.96
N ARG A 154 -13.86 3.37 -28.17
CA ARG A 154 -13.28 2.56 -29.25
C ARG A 154 -11.97 3.24 -29.63
N ASN A 155 -10.86 2.56 -29.34
CA ASN A 155 -9.49 2.77 -29.81
C ASN A 155 -8.51 2.83 -28.64
N LYS A 156 -7.88 1.69 -28.36
CA LYS A 156 -6.42 1.52 -28.47
C LYS A 156 -6.12 0.02 -28.38
N PHE A 157 -5.23 -0.38 -29.28
CA PHE A 157 -4.79 -1.73 -29.63
C PHE A 157 -4.52 -2.64 -28.43
#